data_AF-A0A8C9AQQ5-F1
#
_entry.id   AF-A0A8C9AQQ5-F1
#
_cell.length_a   1.000
_cell.length_b   1.000
_cell.length_c   1.000
_cell.angle_alpha   90.00
_cell.angle_beta   90.00
_cell.angle_gamma   90.00
#
_symmetry.space_group_name_H-M   'P 1'
#
loop_
_entity.id
_entity.type
_entity.pdbx_description
1 polymer ?
#
loop_
_entity_poly.entity_id
_entity_poly.type
_entity_poly.pdbx_seq_one_letter_code
_entity_poly.pdbx_strand_id
1 'polypeptide(L)'
;MLVLFEMSVGYVIFKVPSEKKLQEADSSWRKIETPEKANKIAKLAHFEKFQATAEALAALTALMEDKTSAVSSWMGRTRRHRETYELF
;
A
#
# COMPACT_ATOMS: atom_id res chain seq x y z
N MET A 1 -8.50 6.93 4.28
CA MET A 1 -7.63 5.88 4.84
C MET A 1 -6.55 5.49 3.83
N LEU A 2 -5.35 5.13 4.29
CA LEU A 2 -4.31 4.52 3.45
C LEU A 2 -4.23 3.02 3.78
N VAL A 3 -4.04 2.18 2.77
CA VAL A 3 -3.86 0.73 2.92
C VAL A 3 -2.53 0.35 2.30
N LEU A 4 -1.65 -0.27 3.08
CA LEU A 4 -0.39 -0.83 2.61
C LEU A 4 -0.61 -2.28 2.15
N PHE A 5 -0.11 -2.60 0.97
CA PHE A 5 0.02 -3.95 0.45
C PHE A 5 1.49 -4.25 0.21
N GLU A 6 1.90 -5.44 0.62
CA GLU A 6 3.23 -5.96 0.39
C GLU A 6 3.15 -7.03 -0.68
N MET A 7 4.00 -6.91 -1.69
CA MET A 7 4.09 -7.85 -2.80
C MET A 7 5.55 -8.28 -2.96
N SER A 8 5.77 -9.43 -3.60
CA SER A 8 7.14 -9.93 -3.88
C SER A 8 8.00 -8.95 -4.69
N VAL A 9 7.36 -8.03 -5.42
CA VAL A 9 8.02 -7.00 -6.24
C VAL A 9 8.19 -5.67 -5.53
N GLY A 10 7.54 -5.44 -4.38
CA GLY A 10 7.58 -4.14 -3.71
C GLY A 10 6.41 -3.83 -2.79
N TYR A 11 6.39 -2.58 -2.32
CA TYR A 11 5.35 -2.02 -1.46
C TYR A 11 4.38 -1.16 -2.25
N VAL A 12 3.09 -1.32 -2.00
CA VAL A 12 2.03 -0.56 -2.66
C VAL A 12 1.17 0.13 -1.61
N ILE A 13 0.98 1.44 -1.70
CA ILE A 13 0.00 2.15 -0.89
C ILE A 13 -1.20 2.48 -1.77
N PHE A 14 -2.39 2.14 -1.30
CA PHE A 14 -3.66 2.59 -1.87
C PHE A 14 -4.31 3.62 -0.96
N LYS A 15 -4.83 4.69 -1.57
CA LYS A 15 -5.73 5.66 -0.91
C LYS A 15 -7.16 5.20 -1.12
N VAL A 16 -7.84 4.92 -0.02
CA VAL A 16 -9.28 4.62 0.00
C VAL A 16 -10.03 5.91 0.36
N PRO A 17 -10.79 6.50 -0.59
CA PRO A 17 -11.46 7.78 -0.41
C PRO A 17 -12.74 7.68 0.44
N SER A 18 -13.31 6.49 0.65
CA SER A 18 -14.56 6.34 1.41
C SER A 18 -14.58 5.04 2.20
N GLU A 19 -14.62 5.17 3.52
CA GLU A 19 -14.58 4.08 4.50
C GLU A 19 -15.87 3.25 4.51
N LYS A 20 -17.02 3.89 4.25
CA LYS A 20 -18.33 3.24 4.13
C LYS A 20 -18.38 2.16 3.04
N LYS A 21 -17.54 2.28 2.00
CA LYS A 21 -17.50 1.31 0.88
C LYS A 21 -16.86 -0.03 1.26
N LEU A 22 -16.10 -0.09 2.36
CA LEU A 22 -15.43 -1.30 2.83
C LEU A 22 -16.25 -2.10 3.85
N GLN A 23 -17.20 -1.49 4.56
CA GLN A 23 -17.96 -2.13 5.64
C GLN A 23 -19.12 -3.03 5.16
N GLU A 24 -19.53 -2.94 3.89
CA GLU A 24 -20.56 -3.82 3.31
C GLU A 24 -19.94 -5.18 2.95
N ALA A 25 -19.73 -6.02 3.97
CA ALA A 25 -18.93 -7.24 3.92
C ALA A 25 -19.53 -8.38 3.08
N ASP A 26 -20.85 -8.48 2.93
CA ASP A 26 -21.49 -9.69 2.37
C ASP A 26 -21.44 -9.82 0.84
N SER A 27 -21.02 -8.80 0.09
CA SER A 27 -20.88 -8.86 -1.39
C SER A 27 -19.74 -7.99 -1.96
N SER A 28 -18.80 -7.59 -1.11
CA SER A 28 -17.71 -6.64 -1.39
C SER A 28 -16.75 -7.08 -2.51
N TRP A 29 -16.48 -8.39 -2.65
CA TRP A 29 -15.56 -8.90 -3.67
C TRP A 29 -16.07 -8.66 -5.11
N ARG A 30 -17.38 -8.67 -5.35
CA ARG A 30 -17.97 -8.37 -6.67
C ARG A 30 -17.77 -6.92 -7.10
N LYS A 31 -17.48 -6.05 -6.13
CA LYS A 31 -17.19 -4.62 -6.37
C LYS A 31 -15.73 -4.38 -6.75
N ILE A 32 -14.86 -5.38 -6.67
CA ILE A 32 -13.45 -5.32 -7.11
C ILE A 32 -13.15 -6.30 -8.25
N GLU A 33 -14.17 -7.01 -8.76
CA GLU A 33 -14.05 -8.02 -9.82
C GLU A 33 -13.56 -7.44 -11.15
N THR A 34 -13.90 -6.18 -11.46
CA THR A 34 -13.40 -5.49 -12.66
C THR A 34 -12.48 -4.32 -12.28
N PRO A 35 -11.45 -4.03 -13.09
CA PRO A 35 -10.50 -2.96 -12.79
C PRO A 35 -11.17 -1.58 -12.69
N GLU A 36 -12.26 -1.33 -13.44
CA GLU A 36 -12.99 -0.07 -13.37
C GLU A 36 -13.71 0.11 -12.03
N LYS A 37 -14.22 -0.98 -11.44
CA LYS A 37 -14.89 -0.93 -10.13
C LYS A 37 -13.86 -0.82 -9.01
N ALA A 38 -12.74 -1.55 -9.10
CA ALA A 38 -11.65 -1.47 -8.13
C ALA A 38 -11.06 -0.05 -8.00
N ASN A 39 -10.85 0.65 -9.13
CA ASN A 39 -10.36 2.03 -9.15
C ASN A 39 -11.29 3.04 -8.45
N LYS A 40 -12.60 2.73 -8.31
CA LYS A 40 -13.57 3.58 -7.57
C LYS A 40 -13.52 3.36 -6.06
N ILE A 41 -12.87 2.29 -5.61
CA ILE A 41 -12.78 1.87 -4.20
C ILE A 41 -11.39 2.20 -3.65
N ALA A 42 -10.34 1.88 -4.40
CA ALA A 42 -8.96 2.12 -4.02
C ALA A 42 -8.23 2.81 -5.18
N LYS A 43 -7.54 3.91 -4.89
CA LYS A 43 -6.66 4.57 -5.84
C LYS A 43 -5.22 4.28 -5.47
N LEU A 44 -4.40 3.91 -6.46
CA LEU A 44 -2.96 3.78 -6.25
C LEU A 44 -2.40 5.13 -5.80
N ALA A 45 -1.71 5.13 -4.66
CA ALA A 45 -1.16 6.34 -4.05
C ALA A 45 0.36 6.37 -4.14
N HIS A 46 1.02 5.23 -3.99
CA HIS A 46 2.46 5.09 -4.19
C HIS A 46 2.80 3.63 -4.49
N PHE A 47 3.80 3.40 -5.34
CA PHE A 47 4.36 2.08 -5.60
C PHE A 47 5.88 2.15 -5.50
N GLU A 48 6.45 1.43 -4.54
CA GLU A 48 7.89 1.26 -4.39
C GLU A 48 8.29 -0.13 -4.85
N LYS A 49 9.06 -0.20 -5.93
CA LYS A 49 9.59 -1.47 -6.43
C LYS A 49 10.90 -1.80 -5.73
N PHE A 50 11.07 -3.05 -5.30
CA PHE A 50 12.37 -3.56 -4.84
C PHE A 50 13.37 -3.56 -5.99
N GLN A 51 14.55 -3.00 -5.77
CA GLN A 51 15.60 -2.95 -6.78
C GLN A 51 16.36 -4.27 -6.87
N ALA A 52 16.39 -5.03 -5.77
CA ALA A 52 17.11 -6.30 -5.69
C ALA A 52 16.32 -7.38 -4.92
N THR A 53 16.61 -8.64 -5.24
CA THR A 53 16.08 -9.81 -4.52
C THR A 53 16.48 -9.82 -3.04
N ALA A 54 17.64 -9.25 -2.70
CA ALA A 54 18.08 -9.08 -1.31
C ALA A 54 17.14 -8.16 -0.51
N GLU A 55 16.63 -7.09 -1.12
CA GLU A 55 15.65 -6.19 -0.47
C GLU A 55 14.32 -6.90 -0.25
N ALA A 56 13.86 -7.68 -1.24
CA ALA A 56 12.65 -8.48 -1.13
C ALA A 56 12.77 -9.55 -0.01
N LEU A 57 13.93 -10.20 0.09
CA LEU A 57 14.22 -11.17 1.15
C LEU A 57 14.27 -10.50 2.52
N ALA A 58 14.93 -9.35 2.65
CA ALA A 58 15.01 -8.60 3.90
C ALA A 58 13.62 -8.14 4.37
N ALA A 59 12.77 -7.68 3.45
CA ALA A 59 11.38 -7.34 3.72
C ALA A 59 10.59 -8.55 4.23
N LEU A 60 10.71 -9.70 3.55
CA LEU A 60 10.05 -10.94 3.95
C LEU A 60 10.52 -11.44 5.32
N THR A 61 11.82 -11.43 5.59
CA THR A 61 12.37 -11.82 6.88
C THR A 61 11.88 -10.88 7.98
N ALA A 62 11.89 -9.57 7.74
CA ALA A 62 11.38 -8.59 8.69
C ALA A 62 9.89 -8.83 9.02
N LEU A 63 9.09 -9.23 8.02
CA LEU A 63 7.69 -9.63 8.22
C LEU A 63 7.55 -10.89 9.06
N MET A 64 8.34 -11.93 8.78
CA MET A 64 8.30 -13.19 9.54
C MET A 64 8.73 -12.99 10.99
N GLU A 65 9.62 -12.03 11.24
CA GLU A 65 10.07 -11.66 12.58
C GLU A 65 9.15 -10.64 13.28
N ASP A 66 8.00 -10.27 12.67
CA ASP A 66 7.10 -9.19 13.12
C ASP A 66 7.80 -7.83 13.33
N LYS A 67 8.94 -7.64 12.66
CA LYS A 67 9.72 -6.41 12.69
C LYS A 67 9.19 -5.48 11.61
N THR A 68 8.25 -4.62 12.00
CA THR A 68 7.73 -3.54 11.15
C THR A 68 8.76 -2.45 10.81
N SER A 69 10.01 -2.56 11.27
CA SER A 69 11.05 -1.53 11.18
C SER A 69 11.40 -1.11 9.75
N ALA A 70 11.45 -2.06 8.81
CA ALA A 70 11.72 -1.78 7.40
C ALA A 70 10.57 -0.98 6.76
N VAL A 71 9.34 -1.43 7.00
CA VAL A 71 8.11 -0.78 6.53
C VAL A 71 7.94 0.60 7.15
N SER A 72 8.17 0.75 8.45
CA SER A 72 8.06 2.04 9.15
C SER A 72 9.12 3.04 8.69
N SER A 73 10.35 2.58 8.46
CA SER A 73 11.43 3.42 7.91
C SER A 73 11.09 3.89 6.50
N TRP A 74 10.55 2.99 5.68
CA TRP A 74 10.09 3.33 4.35
C TRP A 74 8.92 4.32 4.37
N MET A 75 7.89 4.09 5.20
CA MET A 75 6.76 5.03 5.38
C MET A 75 7.23 6.42 5.85
N GLY A 76 8.23 6.48 6.72
CA GLY A 76 8.82 7.74 7.18
C GLY A 76 9.59 8.50 6.09
N ARG A 77 10.12 7.80 5.07
CA ARG A 77 10.72 8.41 3.88
C ARG A 77 9.66 8.90 2.90
N THR A 78 8.65 8.09 2.58
CA THR A 78 7.59 8.45 1.64
C THR A 78 6.67 9.55 2.16
N ARG A 79 6.37 9.59 3.48
CA ARG A 79 5.54 10.67 4.06
C ARG A 79 6.22 12.04 3.96
N ARG A 80 7.52 12.12 4.24
CA ARG A 80 8.31 13.35 4.07
C ARG A 80 8.39 13.81 2.61
N HIS A 81 8.40 12.88 1.67
CA HIS A 81 8.43 13.19 0.24
C HIS A 81 7.07 13.68 -0.30
N ARG A 82 5.95 13.43 0.39
CA ARG A 82 4.64 13.96 0.00
C ARG A 82 4.42 15.39 0.53
N GLU A 83 4.87 15.70 1.75
CA GLU A 83 4.75 17.04 2.34
C GLU A 83 5.58 18.10 1.58
N THR A 84 6.68 17.72 0.93
CA THR A 84 7.50 18.64 0.12
C THR A 84 6.89 19.00 -1.24
N TYR A 85 5.94 18.20 -1.75
CA TYR A 85 5.30 18.43 -3.07
C TYR A 85 3.84 18.88 -2.98
N GLU A 86 3.25 18.93 -1.77
CA GLU A 86 1.97 19.59 -1.52
C GLU A 86 2.13 21.07 -1.10
N LEU A 87 3.36 21.60 -1.10
CA LEU A 87 3.69 23.01 -0.80
C LEU A 87 3.94 23.89 -2.05
N PHE A 88 3.60 23.39 -3.25
CA PHE A 88 3.57 24.17 -4.50
C PHE A 88 2.31 23.87 -5.30
#